data_AF-A0A1F4THZ7-F1
#
_entry.id   AF-A0A1F4THZ7-F1
#
_cell.length_a   1.000
_cell.length_b   1.000
_cell.length_c   1.000
_cell.angle_alpha   90.00
_cell.angle_beta   90.00
_cell.angle_gamma   90.00
#
_symmetry.space_group_name_H-M   'P 1'
#
loop_
_entity.id
_entity.type
_entity.pdbx_description
1 polymer ?
#
loop_
_entity_poly.entity_id
_entity_poly.type
_entity_poly.pdbx_seq_one_letter_code
_entity_poly.pdbx_strand_id
1 'polypeptide(L)'
;MNLLERKMVETLKDLRENHHVVGIKAEFEAEGTRMEEALRLKEVISKAGLDLTLKIGGCEAIKDMYDARSIGVERIVAPMIESAYALKKYIGATKLAFPKDERESISFLINLETINGVENFDKMLALPEITDLNGIVIGRVDMTGSLGLTREDINSDKILEIAKQLLTKAKTKRLDCVIGGGVSAASLPFFAQLPAGTLDRYETRKVIFQCPQALNNQADKGILKAVGFELMWLKNKRDFYGMIYEEDKTRIDMLQKRYDRLIKEAGGSYE
;
A
#
# COMPACT_ATOMS: atom_id res chain seq x y z
N MET A 1 11.85 19.46 -6.11
CA MET A 1 11.55 19.06 -4.71
C MET A 1 11.55 20.26 -3.78
N ASN A 2 10.50 20.41 -2.98
CA ASN A 2 10.39 21.40 -1.91
C ASN A 2 11.21 20.98 -0.67
N LEU A 3 11.24 21.82 0.37
CA LEU A 3 12.02 21.55 1.59
C LEU A 3 11.55 20.28 2.32
N LEU A 4 10.24 20.04 2.39
CA LEU A 4 9.67 18.90 3.09
C LEU A 4 10.02 17.59 2.37
N GLU A 5 9.99 17.59 1.04
CA GLU A 5 10.39 16.45 0.22
C GLU A 5 11.87 16.12 0.35
N ARG A 6 12.75 17.12 0.47
CA ARG A 6 14.18 16.86 0.77
C ARG A 6 14.34 16.18 2.13
N LYS A 7 13.59 16.61 3.15
CA LYS A 7 13.58 15.95 4.46
C LYS A 7 13.04 14.52 4.39
N MET A 8 12.01 14.29 3.58
CA MET A 8 11.50 12.94 3.32
C MET A 8 12.59 12.05 2.72
N VAL A 9 13.34 12.51 1.72
CA VAL A 9 14.47 11.73 1.15
C VAL A 9 15.48 11.33 2.21
N GLU A 10 15.92 12.28 3.05
CA GLU A 10 16.91 11.97 4.09
C GLU A 10 16.36 10.99 5.14
N THR A 11 15.08 11.11 5.51
CA THR A 11 14.41 10.16 6.41
C THR A 11 14.32 8.77 5.78
N LEU A 12 14.03 8.69 4.47
CA LEU A 12 13.94 7.42 3.76
C LEU A 12 15.31 6.74 3.60
N LYS A 13 16.38 7.50 3.37
CA LYS A 13 17.75 6.96 3.34
C LYS A 13 18.13 6.35 4.69
N ASP A 14 17.86 7.06 5.78
CA ASP A 14 18.10 6.56 7.14
C ASP A 14 17.26 5.31 7.44
N LEU A 15 15.98 5.30 7.07
CA LEU A 15 15.11 4.12 7.18
C LEU A 15 15.66 2.92 6.40
N ARG A 16 16.17 3.13 5.19
CA ARG A 16 16.80 2.09 4.37
C ARG A 16 18.06 1.54 5.03
N GLU A 17 18.96 2.43 5.42
CA GLU A 17 20.31 2.09 5.91
C GLU A 17 20.29 1.50 7.33
N ASN A 18 19.43 2.02 8.20
CA ASN A 18 19.45 1.69 9.63
C ASN A 18 18.25 0.87 10.11
N HIS A 19 17.19 0.76 9.31
CA HIS A 19 15.96 0.07 9.70
C HIS A 19 15.49 -0.97 8.69
N HIS A 20 16.33 -1.31 7.69
CA HIS A 20 16.06 -2.36 6.70
C HIS A 20 14.76 -2.13 5.92
N VAL A 21 14.43 -0.87 5.66
CA VAL A 21 13.34 -0.52 4.75
C VAL A 21 13.77 -0.78 3.31
N VAL A 22 12.91 -1.46 2.55
CA VAL A 22 13.17 -1.84 1.15
C VAL A 22 12.22 -1.19 0.16
N GLY A 23 11.12 -0.61 0.63
CA GLY A 23 10.21 0.08 -0.27
C GLY A 23 9.13 0.88 0.44
N ILE A 24 8.41 1.63 -0.38
CA ILE A 24 7.29 2.47 0.02
C ILE A 24 6.05 2.00 -0.71
N LYS A 25 4.90 2.07 -0.03
CA LYS A 25 3.61 1.66 -0.56
C LYS A 25 2.73 2.88 -0.87
N ALA A 26 2.14 2.87 -2.06
CA ALA A 26 1.03 3.72 -2.45
C ALA A 26 -0.22 2.85 -2.63
N GLU A 27 -1.40 3.43 -2.41
CA GLU A 27 -2.66 2.69 -2.51
C GLU A 27 -3.67 3.51 -3.33
N PHE A 28 -4.15 2.93 -4.44
CA PHE A 28 -5.28 3.48 -5.17
C PHE A 28 -6.59 3.16 -4.46
N GLU A 29 -6.69 1.97 -3.88
CA GLU A 29 -7.86 1.50 -3.13
C GLU A 29 -8.19 2.37 -1.90
N ALA A 30 -7.27 2.46 -0.94
CA ALA A 30 -7.61 3.01 0.38
C ALA A 30 -7.26 4.50 0.55
N GLU A 31 -6.31 5.03 -0.24
CA GLU A 31 -5.93 6.45 -0.17
C GLU A 31 -6.53 7.27 -1.29
N GLY A 32 -7.05 6.63 -2.34
CA GLY A 32 -7.42 7.32 -3.57
C GLY A 32 -6.22 8.09 -4.16
N THR A 33 -5.02 7.52 -4.08
CA THR A 33 -3.79 8.18 -4.55
C THR A 33 -3.97 8.54 -6.02
N ARG A 34 -3.82 9.83 -6.34
CA ARG A 34 -3.95 10.33 -7.70
C ARG A 34 -2.64 10.17 -8.45
N MET A 35 -2.69 10.23 -9.78
CA MET A 35 -1.52 10.00 -10.61
C MET A 35 -0.38 10.99 -10.30
N GLU A 36 -0.70 12.28 -10.16
CA GLU A 36 0.27 13.31 -9.81
C GLU A 36 0.91 13.09 -8.42
N GLU A 37 0.14 12.58 -7.46
CA GLU A 37 0.63 12.21 -6.13
C GLU A 37 1.58 11.01 -6.23
N ALA A 38 1.21 9.99 -7.02
CA ALA A 38 2.02 8.77 -7.20
C ALA A 38 3.35 9.07 -7.89
N LEU A 39 3.33 9.87 -8.97
CA LEU A 39 4.53 10.31 -9.68
C LEU A 39 5.45 11.13 -8.77
N ARG A 40 4.87 12.02 -7.95
CA ARG A 40 5.66 12.81 -7.02
C ARG A 40 6.28 11.95 -5.91
N LEU A 41 5.54 10.96 -5.40
CA LEU A 41 6.07 9.99 -4.46
C LEU A 41 7.20 9.17 -5.09
N LYS A 42 7.05 8.70 -6.34
CA LYS A 42 8.09 7.98 -7.08
C LYS A 42 9.39 8.77 -7.17
N GLU A 43 9.32 10.08 -7.43
CA GLU A 43 10.54 10.92 -7.44
C GLU A 43 11.25 10.94 -6.07
N VAL A 44 10.50 11.07 -4.97
CA VAL A 44 11.05 11.10 -3.61
C VAL A 44 11.73 9.78 -3.26
N ILE A 45 11.05 8.65 -3.50
CA ILE A 45 11.56 7.32 -3.11
C ILE A 45 12.72 6.87 -3.99
N SER A 46 12.71 7.18 -5.29
CA SER A 46 13.82 6.84 -6.19
C SER A 46 15.10 7.58 -5.79
N LYS A 47 15.01 8.82 -5.31
CA LYS A 47 16.18 9.56 -4.76
C LYS A 47 16.67 9.00 -3.42
N ALA A 48 15.83 8.29 -2.69
CA ALA A 48 16.23 7.53 -1.51
C ALA A 48 16.71 6.11 -1.87
N GLY A 49 16.67 5.72 -3.15
CA GLY A 49 17.02 4.37 -3.62
C GLY A 49 16.15 3.30 -2.99
N LEU A 50 14.84 3.52 -2.98
CA LEU A 50 13.80 2.60 -2.49
C LEU A 50 12.79 2.30 -3.60
N ASP A 51 12.19 1.12 -3.50
CA ASP A 51 11.18 0.64 -4.45
C ASP A 51 9.78 1.18 -4.14
N LEU A 52 8.91 1.19 -5.15
CA LEU A 52 7.49 1.47 -5.04
C LEU A 52 6.67 0.18 -5.15
N THR A 53 5.83 -0.04 -4.15
CA THR A 53 4.74 -1.01 -4.21
C THR A 53 3.43 -0.27 -4.38
N LEU A 54 2.57 -0.74 -5.27
CA LEU A 54 1.25 -0.17 -5.50
C LEU A 54 0.15 -1.18 -5.20
N LYS A 55 -0.75 -0.82 -4.28
CA LYS A 55 -2.00 -1.55 -4.06
C LYS A 55 -3.08 -1.00 -4.98
N ILE A 56 -3.57 -1.84 -5.90
CA ILE A 56 -4.57 -1.46 -6.91
C ILE A 56 -5.99 -1.53 -6.32
N GLY A 57 -6.99 -0.97 -7.01
CA GLY A 57 -8.37 -0.87 -6.53
C GLY A 57 -9.18 -2.17 -6.55
N GLY A 58 -8.67 -3.25 -7.14
CA GLY A 58 -9.38 -4.53 -7.21
C GLY A 58 -8.64 -5.59 -8.04
N CYS A 59 -9.15 -6.82 -8.00
CA CYS A 59 -8.50 -7.97 -8.66
C CYS A 59 -8.37 -7.85 -10.18
N GLU A 60 -9.23 -7.07 -10.85
CA GLU A 60 -9.17 -6.83 -12.30
C GLU A 60 -9.12 -5.32 -12.62
N ALA A 61 -8.46 -4.52 -11.77
CA ALA A 61 -8.30 -3.09 -12.00
C ALA A 61 -7.27 -2.81 -13.11
N ILE A 62 -7.64 -3.06 -14.38
CA ILE A 62 -6.74 -2.97 -15.54
C ILE A 62 -6.17 -1.57 -15.72
N LYS A 63 -6.97 -0.53 -15.52
CA LYS A 63 -6.51 0.86 -15.58
C LYS A 63 -5.39 1.10 -14.56
N ASP A 64 -5.61 0.69 -13.32
CA ASP A 64 -4.63 0.81 -12.23
C ASP A 64 -3.33 0.07 -12.57
N MET A 65 -3.40 -1.07 -13.25
CA MET A 65 -2.22 -1.79 -13.72
C MET A 65 -1.45 -1.03 -14.81
N TYR A 66 -2.14 -0.40 -15.77
CA TYR A 66 -1.48 0.46 -16.76
C TYR A 66 -0.86 1.70 -16.12
N ASP A 67 -1.52 2.27 -15.12
CA ASP A 67 -0.99 3.37 -14.32
C ASP A 67 0.25 2.92 -13.55
N ALA A 68 0.22 1.74 -12.91
CA ALA A 68 1.35 1.12 -12.23
C ALA A 68 2.55 0.91 -13.17
N ARG A 69 2.29 0.40 -14.38
CA ARG A 69 3.29 0.23 -15.43
C ARG A 69 3.93 1.56 -15.82
N SER A 70 3.11 2.60 -16.00
CA SER A 70 3.56 3.94 -16.39
C SER A 70 4.40 4.61 -15.30
N ILE A 71 4.07 4.36 -14.02
CA ILE A 71 4.84 4.85 -12.87
C ILE A 71 6.18 4.09 -12.72
N GLY A 72 6.24 2.85 -13.20
CA GLY A 72 7.40 1.96 -13.03
C GLY A 72 7.50 1.43 -11.61
N VAL A 73 6.49 0.67 -11.17
CA VAL A 73 6.47 0.04 -9.84
C VAL A 73 7.17 -1.32 -9.85
N GLU A 74 7.78 -1.66 -8.72
CA GLU A 74 8.49 -2.94 -8.53
C GLU A 74 7.56 -4.03 -7.97
N ARG A 75 6.44 -3.62 -7.36
CA ARG A 75 5.44 -4.54 -6.79
C ARG A 75 4.01 -4.06 -6.98
N ILE A 76 3.12 -5.00 -7.26
CA ILE A 76 1.67 -4.77 -7.34
C ILE A 76 0.97 -5.70 -6.37
N VAL A 77 0.05 -5.15 -5.58
CA VAL A 77 -0.77 -5.91 -4.62
C VAL A 77 -2.24 -5.76 -4.99
N ALA A 78 -2.92 -6.88 -5.27
CA ALA A 78 -4.37 -6.88 -5.44
C ALA A 78 -5.09 -7.08 -4.10
N PRO A 79 -6.04 -6.21 -3.71
CA PRO A 79 -6.82 -6.36 -2.50
C PRO A 79 -7.93 -7.39 -2.65
N MET A 80 -8.50 -7.80 -1.51
CA MET A 80 -9.76 -8.53 -1.40
C MET A 80 -9.84 -9.76 -2.31
N ILE A 81 -8.76 -10.55 -2.37
CA ILE A 81 -8.75 -11.82 -3.12
C ILE A 81 -9.36 -12.91 -2.25
N GLU A 82 -10.67 -13.13 -2.44
CA GLU A 82 -11.46 -14.04 -1.60
C GLU A 82 -11.81 -15.38 -2.24
N SER A 83 -11.52 -15.56 -3.54
CA SER A 83 -11.76 -16.83 -4.25
C SER A 83 -10.66 -17.20 -5.24
N ALA A 84 -10.58 -18.49 -5.58
CA ALA A 84 -9.71 -18.97 -6.64
C ALA A 84 -10.03 -18.31 -8.01
N TYR A 85 -11.31 -18.00 -8.27
CA TYR A 85 -11.68 -17.31 -9.50
C TYR A 85 -11.15 -15.86 -9.54
N ALA A 86 -11.23 -15.13 -8.42
CA ALA A 86 -10.67 -13.78 -8.32
C ALA A 86 -9.14 -13.79 -8.51
N LEU A 87 -8.43 -14.76 -7.93
CA LEU A 87 -6.99 -14.93 -8.15
C LEU A 87 -6.67 -15.21 -9.63
N LYS A 88 -7.41 -16.12 -10.25
CA LYS A 88 -7.25 -16.43 -11.69
C LYS A 88 -7.45 -15.19 -12.55
N LYS A 89 -8.48 -14.39 -12.25
CA LYS A 89 -8.76 -13.12 -12.95
C LYS A 89 -7.63 -12.11 -12.77
N TYR A 90 -7.10 -11.98 -11.55
CA TYR A 90 -5.94 -11.12 -11.27
C TYR A 90 -4.71 -11.53 -12.07
N ILE A 91 -4.33 -12.81 -12.05
CA ILE A 91 -3.17 -13.29 -12.82
C ILE A 91 -3.39 -13.13 -14.33
N GLY A 92 -4.62 -13.31 -14.81
CA GLY A 92 -4.97 -13.02 -16.20
C GLY A 92 -4.81 -11.54 -16.54
N ALA A 93 -5.24 -10.65 -15.65
CA ALA A 93 -5.12 -9.21 -15.79
C ALA A 93 -3.66 -8.74 -15.84
N THR A 94 -2.77 -9.31 -15.02
CA THR A 94 -1.33 -8.96 -15.05
C THR A 94 -0.69 -9.35 -16.39
N LYS A 95 -1.09 -10.49 -16.98
CA LYS A 95 -0.60 -10.90 -18.32
C LYS A 95 -1.09 -9.99 -19.45
N LEU A 96 -2.25 -9.35 -19.28
CA LEU A 96 -2.78 -8.39 -20.25
C LEU A 96 -2.08 -7.04 -20.14
N ALA A 97 -1.88 -6.55 -18.92
CA ALA A 97 -1.32 -5.22 -18.69
C ALA A 97 0.20 -5.14 -18.87
N PHE A 98 0.91 -6.24 -18.58
CA PHE A 98 2.38 -6.29 -18.57
C PHE A 98 2.93 -7.33 -19.57
N PRO A 99 3.82 -6.90 -20.49
CA PRO A 99 4.62 -7.78 -21.32
C PRO A 99 5.41 -8.82 -20.52
N LYS A 100 5.81 -9.92 -21.17
CA LYS A 100 6.46 -11.05 -20.49
C LYS A 100 7.78 -10.65 -19.82
N ASP A 101 8.61 -9.88 -20.49
CA ASP A 101 9.89 -9.35 -20.01
C ASP A 101 9.72 -8.42 -18.81
N GLU A 102 8.72 -7.54 -18.83
CA GLU A 102 8.43 -6.68 -17.67
C GLU A 102 7.96 -7.49 -16.45
N ARG A 103 7.17 -8.55 -16.66
CA ARG A 103 6.68 -9.44 -15.59
C ARG A 103 7.79 -10.20 -14.87
N GLU A 104 8.98 -10.31 -15.44
CA GLU A 104 10.14 -10.91 -14.75
C GLU A 104 10.74 -9.95 -13.70
N SER A 105 10.48 -8.65 -13.83
CA SER A 105 11.00 -7.59 -12.95
C SER A 105 9.99 -7.06 -11.93
N ILE A 106 8.70 -7.36 -12.11
CA ILE A 106 7.61 -6.90 -11.25
C ILE A 106 7.11 -8.08 -10.42
N SER A 107 7.00 -7.90 -9.11
CA SER A 107 6.37 -8.92 -8.26
C SER A 107 4.87 -8.67 -8.08
N PHE A 108 4.07 -9.70 -8.35
CA PHE A 108 2.62 -9.70 -8.19
C PHE A 108 2.23 -10.41 -6.91
N LEU A 109 1.52 -9.71 -6.04
CA LEU A 109 1.06 -10.19 -4.75
C LEU A 109 -0.45 -10.04 -4.62
N ILE A 110 -1.05 -10.85 -3.76
CA ILE A 110 -2.45 -10.70 -3.34
C ILE A 110 -2.53 -10.38 -1.86
N ASN A 111 -3.55 -9.63 -1.46
CA ASN A 111 -3.87 -9.42 -0.06
C ASN A 111 -4.97 -10.41 0.36
N LEU A 112 -4.69 -11.16 1.42
CA LEU A 112 -5.65 -12.01 2.12
C LEU A 112 -6.14 -11.24 3.36
N GLU A 113 -7.36 -10.76 3.25
CA GLU A 113 -7.93 -9.75 4.16
C GLU A 113 -9.18 -10.24 4.88
N THR A 114 -9.73 -11.41 4.54
CA THR A 114 -10.99 -11.87 5.12
C THR A 114 -10.98 -13.35 5.44
N ILE A 115 -11.86 -13.78 6.34
CA ILE A 115 -12.08 -15.21 6.64
C ILE A 115 -12.46 -16.01 5.38
N ASN A 116 -13.23 -15.43 4.46
CA ASN A 116 -13.56 -16.06 3.18
C ASN A 116 -12.30 -16.33 2.35
N GLY A 117 -11.37 -15.38 2.31
CA GLY A 117 -10.07 -15.57 1.67
C GLY A 117 -9.24 -16.67 2.32
N VAL A 118 -9.24 -16.75 3.66
CA VAL A 118 -8.56 -17.82 4.42
C VAL A 118 -9.12 -19.20 4.08
N GLU A 119 -10.45 -19.34 4.10
CA GLU A 119 -11.14 -20.60 3.84
C GLU A 119 -10.96 -21.10 2.39
N ASN A 120 -10.80 -20.17 1.43
CA ASN A 120 -10.58 -20.51 0.02
C ASN A 120 -9.10 -20.58 -0.37
N PHE A 121 -8.16 -20.34 0.55
CA PHE A 121 -6.75 -20.25 0.21
C PHE A 121 -6.18 -21.55 -0.35
N ASP A 122 -6.59 -22.72 0.13
CA ASP A 122 -6.14 -24.00 -0.42
C ASP A 122 -6.57 -24.19 -1.89
N LYS A 123 -7.78 -23.74 -2.24
CA LYS A 123 -8.26 -23.76 -3.62
C LYS A 123 -7.46 -22.80 -4.51
N MET A 124 -7.06 -21.65 -3.97
CA MET A 124 -6.20 -20.69 -4.68
C MET A 124 -4.81 -21.30 -4.94
N LEU A 125 -4.20 -21.93 -3.94
CA LEU A 125 -2.88 -22.56 -4.06
C LEU A 125 -2.86 -23.79 -4.99
N ALA A 126 -4.02 -24.38 -5.28
CA ALA A 126 -4.18 -25.49 -6.21
C ALA A 126 -4.31 -25.05 -7.67
N LEU A 127 -4.49 -23.75 -7.95
CA LEU A 127 -4.58 -23.25 -9.32
C LEU A 127 -3.26 -23.48 -10.08
N PRO A 128 -3.31 -23.86 -11.37
CA PRO A 128 -2.10 -23.94 -12.19
C PRO A 128 -1.44 -22.56 -12.36
N GLU A 129 -2.22 -21.48 -12.33
CA GLU A 129 -1.72 -20.11 -12.44
C GLU A 129 -0.90 -19.66 -11.22
N ILE A 130 -0.91 -20.39 -10.10
CA ILE A 130 -0.20 -19.98 -8.87
C ILE A 130 1.29 -19.73 -9.08
N THR A 131 1.89 -20.34 -10.12
CA THR A 131 3.30 -20.13 -10.49
C THR A 131 3.62 -18.72 -10.99
N ASP A 132 2.60 -17.96 -11.41
CA ASP A 132 2.73 -16.56 -11.83
C ASP A 132 2.53 -15.56 -10.68
N LEU A 133 2.25 -16.05 -9.45
CA LEU A 133 2.13 -15.23 -8.25
C LEU A 133 3.45 -15.24 -7.48
N ASN A 134 3.89 -14.08 -6.99
CA ASN A 134 5.15 -13.96 -6.27
C ASN A 134 4.96 -13.98 -4.74
N GLY A 135 3.80 -13.57 -4.23
CA GLY A 135 3.59 -13.54 -2.77
C GLY A 135 2.18 -13.26 -2.31
N ILE A 136 2.00 -13.33 -0.99
CA ILE A 136 0.79 -12.92 -0.29
C ILE A 136 1.12 -11.82 0.72
N VAL A 137 0.13 -10.98 0.97
CA VAL A 137 0.09 -10.02 2.07
C VAL A 137 -1.07 -10.43 2.97
N ILE A 138 -0.88 -10.41 4.29
CA ILE A 138 -1.96 -10.60 5.26
C ILE A 138 -2.38 -9.21 5.75
N GLY A 139 -3.59 -8.79 5.40
CA GLY A 139 -4.18 -7.53 5.85
C GLY A 139 -4.91 -7.71 7.18
N ARG A 140 -4.21 -7.52 8.31
CA ARG A 140 -4.77 -7.88 9.63
C ARG A 140 -5.99 -7.07 10.06
N VAL A 141 -6.08 -5.78 9.69
CA VAL A 141 -7.22 -4.93 10.10
C VAL A 141 -8.53 -5.46 9.52
N ASP A 142 -8.56 -5.69 8.22
CA ASP A 142 -9.74 -6.23 7.54
C ASP A 142 -9.99 -7.69 7.96
N MET A 143 -8.92 -8.46 8.20
CA MET A 143 -9.05 -9.85 8.68
C MET A 143 -9.79 -9.90 10.00
N THR A 144 -9.36 -9.07 10.95
CA THR A 144 -10.01 -8.91 12.26
C THR A 144 -11.47 -8.45 12.10
N GLY A 145 -11.73 -7.46 11.24
CA GLY A 145 -13.10 -7.00 10.96
C GLY A 145 -14.00 -8.08 10.37
N SER A 146 -13.49 -8.89 9.43
CA SER A 146 -14.22 -9.98 8.78
C SER A 146 -14.65 -11.10 9.75
N LEU A 147 -13.99 -11.18 10.90
CA LEU A 147 -14.29 -12.13 11.98
C LEU A 147 -15.27 -11.55 13.01
N GLY A 148 -15.80 -10.35 12.80
CA GLY A 148 -16.64 -9.63 13.75
C GLY A 148 -15.90 -9.13 14.99
N LEU A 149 -14.57 -9.05 14.93
CA LEU A 149 -13.71 -8.58 16.01
C LEU A 149 -13.38 -7.09 15.87
N THR A 150 -12.84 -6.50 16.92
CA THR A 150 -12.48 -5.08 16.97
C THR A 150 -10.99 -4.88 16.70
N ARG A 151 -10.57 -3.62 16.47
CA ARG A 151 -9.14 -3.29 16.30
C ARG A 151 -8.27 -3.66 17.49
N GLU A 152 -8.83 -3.79 18.69
CA GLU A 152 -8.10 -4.21 19.89
C GLU A 152 -7.66 -5.67 19.80
N ASP A 153 -8.39 -6.49 19.03
CA ASP A 153 -8.13 -7.91 18.84
C ASP A 153 -7.10 -8.22 17.76
N ILE A 154 -6.51 -7.20 17.11
CA ILE A 154 -5.62 -7.37 15.93
C ILE A 154 -4.36 -8.20 16.22
N ASN A 155 -3.89 -8.21 17.48
CA ASN A 155 -2.75 -9.00 17.93
C ASN A 155 -3.16 -10.23 18.76
N SER A 156 -4.44 -10.62 18.73
CA SER A 156 -4.94 -11.78 19.46
C SER A 156 -4.39 -13.11 18.91
N ASP A 157 -4.42 -14.15 19.74
CA ASP A 157 -4.02 -15.50 19.35
C ASP A 157 -4.80 -16.02 18.14
N LYS A 158 -6.07 -15.65 18.00
CA LYS A 158 -6.89 -16.03 16.84
C LYS A 158 -6.31 -15.51 15.52
N ILE A 159 -5.89 -14.24 15.48
CA ILE A 159 -5.26 -13.65 14.30
C ILE A 159 -3.86 -14.23 14.07
N LEU A 160 -3.14 -14.52 15.16
CA LEU A 160 -1.83 -15.16 15.10
C LEU A 160 -1.89 -16.55 14.46
N GLU A 161 -2.82 -17.40 14.89
CA GLU A 161 -2.98 -18.74 14.33
C GLU A 161 -3.38 -18.71 12.85
N ILE A 162 -4.25 -17.78 12.46
CA ILE A 162 -4.56 -17.54 11.03
C ILE A 162 -3.29 -17.16 10.26
N ALA A 163 -2.48 -16.24 10.80
CA ALA A 163 -1.23 -15.85 10.15
C ALA A 163 -0.26 -17.02 10.02
N LYS A 164 -0.03 -17.79 11.09
CA LYS A 164 0.83 -19.00 11.05
C LYS A 164 0.38 -19.97 9.97
N GLN A 165 -0.93 -20.24 9.89
CA GLN A 165 -1.50 -21.13 8.88
C GLN A 165 -1.24 -20.61 7.47
N LEU A 166 -1.61 -19.35 7.18
CA LEU A 166 -1.47 -18.77 5.85
C LEU A 166 -0.02 -18.72 5.39
N LEU A 167 0.90 -18.22 6.24
CA LEU A 167 2.30 -18.10 5.86
C LEU A 167 2.94 -19.47 5.63
N THR A 168 2.63 -20.47 6.47
CA THR A 168 3.15 -21.84 6.29
C THR A 168 2.68 -22.42 4.96
N LYS A 169 1.38 -22.30 4.65
CA LYS A 169 0.81 -22.76 3.37
C LYS A 169 1.44 -22.05 2.17
N ALA A 170 1.58 -20.72 2.24
CA ALA A 170 2.20 -19.92 1.18
C ALA A 170 3.66 -20.33 0.92
N LYS A 171 4.43 -20.60 1.98
CA LYS A 171 5.82 -21.08 1.86
C LYS A 171 5.95 -22.43 1.17
N THR A 172 4.96 -23.33 1.27
CA THR A 172 4.97 -24.59 0.48
C THR A 172 4.96 -24.35 -1.04
N LYS A 173 4.49 -23.17 -1.47
CA LYS A 173 4.49 -22.72 -2.87
C LYS A 173 5.62 -21.75 -3.19
N ARG A 174 6.56 -21.52 -2.26
CA ARG A 174 7.68 -20.56 -2.37
C ARG A 174 7.21 -19.12 -2.59
N LEU A 175 6.04 -18.77 -2.07
CA LEU A 175 5.51 -17.42 -2.11
C LEU A 175 6.19 -16.56 -1.03
N ASP A 176 6.44 -15.30 -1.38
CA ASP A 176 6.76 -14.26 -0.41
C ASP A 176 5.58 -14.01 0.52
N CYS A 177 5.89 -13.68 1.76
CA CYS A 177 4.98 -13.63 2.87
C CYS A 177 5.14 -12.30 3.60
N VAL A 178 4.12 -11.45 3.47
CA VAL A 178 4.11 -10.10 4.04
C VAL A 178 2.98 -9.97 5.05
N ILE A 179 3.20 -9.25 6.16
CA ILE A 179 2.12 -8.85 7.06
C ILE A 179 1.97 -7.34 7.07
N GLY A 180 0.74 -6.89 6.80
CA GLY A 180 0.31 -5.51 6.93
C GLY A 180 -0.89 -5.35 7.86
N GLY A 181 -1.51 -4.18 7.80
CA GLY A 181 -2.69 -3.84 8.61
C GLY A 181 -2.33 -3.54 10.07
N GLY A 182 -2.49 -2.27 10.46
CA GLY A 182 -2.36 -1.84 11.86
C GLY A 182 -1.00 -2.14 12.50
N VAL A 183 0.07 -2.24 11.71
CA VAL A 183 1.42 -2.52 12.24
C VAL A 183 1.90 -1.35 13.08
N SER A 184 2.27 -1.67 14.31
CA SER A 184 2.85 -0.75 15.30
C SER A 184 3.88 -1.49 16.14
N ALA A 185 4.55 -0.81 17.08
CA ALA A 185 5.46 -1.47 18.02
C ALA A 185 4.77 -2.60 18.81
N ALA A 186 3.46 -2.50 19.06
CA ALA A 186 2.68 -3.55 19.72
C ALA A 186 2.54 -4.83 18.87
N SER A 187 2.87 -4.79 17.57
CA SER A 187 2.88 -5.97 16.70
C SER A 187 4.17 -6.79 16.81
N LEU A 188 5.24 -6.28 17.42
CA LEU A 188 6.52 -7.00 17.50
C LEU A 188 6.42 -8.35 18.24
N PRO A 189 5.72 -8.47 19.39
CA PRO A 189 5.52 -9.76 20.05
C PRO A 189 4.70 -10.74 19.20
N PHE A 190 3.79 -10.24 18.36
CA PHE A 190 3.04 -11.08 17.40
C PHE A 190 4.00 -11.67 16.35
N PHE A 191 4.89 -10.86 15.77
CA PHE A 191 5.85 -11.34 14.77
C PHE A 191 6.85 -12.35 15.32
N ALA A 192 7.29 -12.17 16.58
CA ALA A 192 8.23 -13.07 17.24
C ALA A 192 7.67 -14.49 17.44
N GLN A 193 6.35 -14.66 17.41
CA GLN A 193 5.68 -15.95 17.58
C GLN A 193 5.42 -16.68 16.25
N LEU A 194 5.72 -16.06 15.11
CA LEU A 194 5.60 -16.70 13.80
C LEU A 194 6.72 -17.73 13.60
N PRO A 195 6.47 -18.86 12.90
CA PRO A 195 7.51 -19.81 12.60
C PRO A 195 8.68 -19.15 11.86
N ALA A 196 9.90 -19.47 12.27
CA ALA A 196 11.10 -18.87 11.71
C ALA A 196 11.16 -19.03 10.18
N GLY A 197 11.54 -17.96 9.47
CA GLY A 197 11.64 -17.95 8.01
C GLY A 197 10.31 -17.88 7.26
N THR A 198 9.16 -17.74 7.96
CA THR A 198 7.86 -17.60 7.29
C THR A 198 7.48 -16.17 6.94
N LEU A 199 8.02 -15.17 7.64
CA LEU A 199 7.76 -13.75 7.39
C LEU A 199 8.93 -13.12 6.63
N ASP A 200 8.69 -12.67 5.40
CA ASP A 200 9.72 -12.00 4.59
C ASP A 200 9.70 -10.48 4.76
N ARG A 201 8.51 -9.89 4.95
CA ARG A 201 8.36 -8.44 5.15
C ARG A 201 7.22 -8.12 6.10
N TYR A 202 7.30 -6.98 6.77
CA TYR A 202 6.12 -6.34 7.35
C TYR A 202 5.98 -4.93 6.81
N GLU A 203 4.75 -4.40 6.83
CA GLU A 203 4.49 -3.06 6.30
C GLU A 203 3.58 -2.24 7.22
N THR A 204 3.97 -0.97 7.42
CA THR A 204 3.02 0.05 7.88
C THR A 204 2.15 0.48 6.70
N ARG A 205 1.34 1.54 6.86
CA ARG A 205 0.55 2.05 5.73
C ARG A 205 1.45 2.44 4.54
N LYS A 206 2.62 3.01 4.83
CA LYS A 206 3.53 3.56 3.80
C LYS A 206 4.84 2.84 3.63
N VAL A 207 5.35 2.11 4.62
CA VAL A 207 6.75 1.70 4.64
C VAL A 207 6.87 0.19 4.79
N ILE A 208 7.71 -0.41 3.96
CA ILE A 208 7.91 -1.86 3.86
C ILE A 208 9.30 -2.23 4.39
N PHE A 209 9.32 -3.10 5.39
CA PHE A 209 10.49 -3.53 6.14
C PHE A 209 10.87 -4.98 5.78
N GLN A 210 12.16 -5.24 5.60
CA GLN A 210 12.69 -6.54 5.22
C GLN A 210 13.03 -7.39 6.45
N CYS A 211 12.41 -8.57 6.55
CA CYS A 211 12.70 -9.57 7.57
C CYS A 211 13.76 -10.57 7.08
N PRO A 212 14.50 -11.20 8.01
CA PRO A 212 14.41 -11.05 9.47
C PRO A 212 15.12 -9.79 10.03
N GLN A 213 15.88 -9.06 9.21
CA GLN A 213 16.78 -8.01 9.68
C GLN A 213 16.05 -6.85 10.35
N ALA A 214 14.86 -6.48 9.85
CA ALA A 214 14.02 -5.44 10.42
C ALA A 214 13.35 -5.80 11.76
N LEU A 215 13.46 -7.05 12.24
CA LEU A 215 12.95 -7.49 13.54
C LEU A 215 14.06 -7.49 14.60
N ASN A 216 14.91 -6.46 14.57
CA ASN A 216 15.98 -6.26 15.54
C ASN A 216 15.51 -5.42 16.75
N ASN A 217 16.42 -5.11 17.67
CA ASN A 217 16.15 -4.33 18.88
C ASN A 217 15.82 -2.84 18.63
N GLN A 218 15.81 -2.38 17.38
CA GLN A 218 15.42 -1.02 16.96
C GLN A 218 14.17 -1.03 16.05
N ALA A 219 13.47 -2.16 15.94
CA ALA A 219 12.30 -2.30 15.08
C ALA A 219 11.18 -1.29 15.43
N ASP A 220 10.97 -1.05 16.72
CA ASP A 220 10.03 -0.05 17.24
C ASP A 220 10.36 1.37 16.74
N LYS A 221 11.64 1.76 16.75
CA LYS A 221 12.10 3.05 16.23
C LYS A 221 11.94 3.16 14.73
N GLY A 222 12.20 2.07 13.99
CA GLY A 222 11.97 2.00 12.55
C GLY A 222 10.50 2.25 12.21
N ILE A 223 9.59 1.56 12.91
CA ILE A 223 8.14 1.75 12.77
C ILE A 223 7.73 3.19 13.09
N LEU A 224 8.26 3.78 14.17
CA LEU A 224 7.94 5.16 14.53
C LEU A 224 8.42 6.17 13.48
N LYS A 225 9.62 5.99 12.93
CA LYS A 225 10.15 6.82 11.84
C LYS A 225 9.31 6.69 10.57
N ALA A 226 8.79 5.49 10.27
CA ALA A 226 7.86 5.29 9.16
C ALA A 226 6.57 6.09 9.32
N VAL A 227 6.00 6.19 10.54
CA VAL A 227 4.86 7.07 10.82
C VAL A 227 5.23 8.54 10.62
N GLY A 228 6.44 8.94 11.01
CA GLY A 228 6.97 10.28 10.74
C GLY A 228 7.05 10.61 9.24
N PHE A 229 7.49 9.65 8.42
CA PHE A 229 7.47 9.80 6.96
C PHE A 229 6.05 9.96 6.41
N GLU A 230 5.11 9.11 6.83
CA GLU A 230 3.71 9.20 6.44
C GLU A 230 3.10 10.58 6.78
N LEU A 231 3.38 11.10 7.99
CA LEU A 231 2.93 12.43 8.39
C LEU A 231 3.50 13.54 7.50
N MET A 232 4.78 13.46 7.11
CA MET A 232 5.38 14.41 6.17
C MET A 232 4.73 14.32 4.79
N TRP A 233 4.44 13.11 4.32
CA TRP A 233 3.73 12.92 3.04
C TRP A 233 2.35 13.56 3.05
N LEU A 234 1.55 13.32 4.10
CA LEU A 234 0.22 13.90 4.25
C LEU A 234 0.26 15.44 4.31
N LYS A 235 1.22 16.02 5.03
CA LYS A 235 1.44 17.48 5.06
C LYS A 235 1.80 18.01 3.67
N ASN A 236 2.68 17.32 2.94
CA ASN A 236 3.06 17.70 1.58
C ASN A 236 1.85 17.76 0.65
N LYS A 237 0.98 16.74 0.70
CA LYS A 237 -0.26 16.70 -0.09
C LYS A 237 -1.22 17.82 0.29
N ARG A 238 -1.49 17.98 1.58
CA ARG A 238 -2.36 19.05 2.09
C ARG A 238 -1.88 20.42 1.62
N ASP A 239 -0.60 20.70 1.76
CA ASP A 239 -0.04 22.01 1.43
C ASP A 239 -0.09 22.27 -0.09
N PHE A 240 0.16 21.25 -0.92
CA PHE A 240 0.03 21.35 -2.38
C PHE A 240 -1.40 21.69 -2.82
N TYR A 241 -2.39 20.93 -2.39
CA TYR A 241 -3.79 21.22 -2.76
C TYR A 241 -4.33 22.48 -2.07
N GLY A 242 -3.80 22.83 -0.89
CA GLY A 242 -4.12 24.08 -0.20
C GLY A 242 -3.70 25.31 -1.02
N MET A 243 -2.58 25.25 -1.74
CA MET A 243 -2.17 26.33 -2.64
C MET A 243 -3.17 26.52 -3.80
N ILE A 244 -3.62 25.43 -4.42
CA ILE A 244 -4.60 25.48 -5.52
C ILE A 244 -5.93 26.03 -5.01
N TYR A 245 -6.37 25.58 -3.83
CA TYR A 245 -7.57 26.11 -3.19
C TYR A 245 -7.50 27.62 -2.95
N GLU A 246 -6.40 28.12 -2.37
CA GLU A 246 -6.26 29.55 -2.09
C GLU A 246 -6.12 30.41 -3.37
N GLU A 247 -5.54 29.86 -4.44
CA GLU A 247 -5.51 30.51 -5.76
C GLU A 247 -6.92 30.78 -6.28
N ASP A 248 -7.74 29.73 -6.37
CA ASP A 248 -9.11 29.83 -6.89
C ASP A 248 -10.00 30.67 -5.97
N LYS A 249 -9.89 30.49 -4.65
CA LYS A 249 -10.61 31.30 -3.66
C LYS A 249 -10.33 32.79 -3.83
N THR A 250 -9.05 33.16 -4.01
CA THR A 250 -8.68 34.57 -4.25
C THR A 250 -9.33 35.11 -5.54
N ARG A 251 -9.39 34.29 -6.59
CA ARG A 251 -10.03 34.67 -7.85
C ARG A 251 -11.55 34.80 -7.72
N ILE A 252 -12.19 33.87 -7.03
CA ILE A 252 -13.63 33.88 -6.73
C ILE A 252 -13.98 35.16 -5.97
N ASP A 253 -13.28 35.44 -4.87
CA ASP A 253 -13.51 36.64 -4.03
C ASP A 253 -13.40 37.93 -4.86
N MET A 254 -12.43 38.00 -5.76
CA MET A 254 -12.23 39.15 -6.65
C MET A 254 -13.40 39.31 -7.63
N LEU A 255 -13.81 38.22 -8.29
CA LEU A 255 -14.88 38.25 -9.28
C LEU A 255 -16.21 38.59 -8.63
N GLN A 256 -16.51 38.00 -7.47
CA GLN A 256 -17.76 38.23 -6.76
C GLN A 256 -17.89 39.70 -6.35
N LYS A 257 -16.85 40.25 -5.70
CA LYS A 257 -16.81 41.68 -5.32
C LYS A 257 -17.04 42.64 -6.49
N ARG A 258 -16.61 42.28 -7.70
CA ARG A 258 -16.68 43.15 -8.89
C ARG A 258 -17.96 42.97 -9.69
N TYR A 259 -18.44 41.74 -9.80
CA TYR A 259 -19.41 41.37 -10.82
C TYR A 259 -20.71 40.77 -10.27
N ASP A 260 -20.83 40.49 -8.98
CA ASP A 260 -22.04 39.85 -8.41
C ASP A 260 -23.33 40.55 -8.84
N ARG A 261 -23.38 41.87 -8.64
CA ARG A 261 -24.57 42.67 -9.01
C ARG A 261 -24.79 42.66 -10.52
N LEU A 262 -23.73 42.85 -11.31
CA LEU A 262 -23.81 42.93 -12.77
C LEU A 262 -24.27 41.61 -13.39
N ILE A 263 -23.84 40.47 -12.84
CA ILE A 263 -24.29 39.14 -13.27
C ILE A 263 -25.79 38.98 -12.99
N LYS A 264 -26.24 39.36 -11.78
CA LYS A 264 -27.67 39.29 -11.39
C LYS A 264 -28.53 40.23 -12.24
N GLU A 265 -28.08 41.46 -12.50
CA GLU A 265 -28.76 42.42 -13.37
C GLU A 265 -28.86 41.93 -14.82
N ALA A 266 -27.85 41.18 -15.29
CA ALA A 266 -27.87 40.52 -16.59
C ALA A 266 -28.70 39.23 -16.63
N GLY A 267 -29.34 38.84 -15.52
CA GLY A 267 -30.18 37.63 -15.41
C GLY A 267 -29.41 36.33 -15.16
N GLY A 268 -28.12 36.40 -14.80
CA GLY A 268 -27.30 35.22 -14.46
C GLY A 268 -27.46 34.76 -13.00
N SER A 269 -27.27 33.46 -12.76
CA SER A 269 -27.22 32.83 -11.43
C SER A 269 -26.05 31.83 -11.36
N TYR A 270 -25.32 31.82 -10.24
CA TYR A 270 -24.14 30.96 -10.00
C TYR A 270 -24.03 30.52 -8.52
N GLU A 271 -25.08 30.78 -7.74
CA GLU A 271 -25.35 30.19 -6.44
C GLU A 271 -26.54 29.23 -6.55
#